data_AF-A0A954K6A0-F1
#
_entry.id   AF-A0A954K6A0-F1
#
_cell.length_a   1.000
_cell.length_b   1.000
_cell.length_c   1.000
_cell.angle_alpha   90.00
_cell.angle_beta   90.00
_cell.angle_gamma   90.00
#
_symmetry.space_group_name_H-M   'P 1'
#
loop_
_entity.id
_entity.type
_entity.pdbx_description
1 polymer ?
#
loop_
_entity_poly.entity_id
_entity_poly.type
_entity_poly.pdbx_seq_one_letter_code
_entity_poly.pdbx_strand_id
1 'polypeptide(L)'
;MNFRIRNSLNINRRAPQICLILLLLALLPLPQVHADKASDEFQLAIGLYKQNRWELATETFRKYLKNYPTDASVPLAKFYLGLTLVNQQKYREARETLREFAKQYPQNKNLPDAIYRIAECSYLLDDLAAAEKEFTDFLKQYPNHALEEWAYPYFGDVLLRRGKADLAIKSFQRSLERHPKGAMAEDAQFGLASSYLRD
;
A
#
# COMPACT_ATOMS: atom_id res chain seq x y z
N MET A 1 -81.48 -6.09 -33.74
CA MET A 1 -80.69 -4.85 -33.91
C MET A 1 -80.22 -4.39 -32.53
N ASN A 2 -78.90 -4.21 -32.36
CA ASN A 2 -78.18 -3.48 -31.30
C ASN A 2 -77.95 -4.11 -29.89
N PHE A 3 -76.75 -4.72 -29.76
CA PHE A 3 -75.66 -4.41 -28.80
C PHE A 3 -75.99 -3.74 -27.44
N ARG A 4 -75.53 -4.35 -26.32
CA ARG A 4 -74.34 -3.85 -25.58
C ARG A 4 -73.89 -4.76 -24.42
N ILE A 5 -72.57 -4.92 -24.41
CA ILE A 5 -71.68 -5.59 -23.46
C ILE A 5 -71.51 -4.71 -22.20
N ARG A 6 -71.42 -5.33 -21.01
CA ARG A 6 -70.63 -4.78 -19.88
C ARG A 6 -69.86 -5.91 -19.21
N ASN A 7 -68.65 -6.14 -19.72
CA ASN A 7 -67.61 -6.91 -19.05
C ASN A 7 -66.75 -5.90 -18.28
N SER A 8 -66.92 -5.82 -16.96
CA SER A 8 -66.10 -4.95 -16.10
C SER A 8 -64.76 -5.62 -15.82
N LEU A 9 -63.79 -5.38 -16.72
CA LEU A 9 -62.38 -5.65 -16.45
C LEU A 9 -61.93 -4.72 -15.32
N ASN A 10 -61.70 -5.30 -14.15
CA ASN A 10 -61.06 -4.67 -13.01
C ASN A 10 -59.57 -4.49 -13.33
N ILE A 11 -59.24 -3.46 -14.11
CA ILE A 11 -57.86 -3.12 -14.49
C ILE A 11 -57.19 -2.47 -13.27
N ASN A 12 -56.55 -3.34 -12.51
CA ASN A 12 -55.40 -3.16 -11.61
C ASN A 12 -54.86 -1.71 -11.47
N ARG A 13 -55.24 -1.02 -10.38
CA ARG A 13 -54.75 0.33 -10.00
C ARG A 13 -53.26 0.42 -9.62
N ARG A 14 -52.49 -0.67 -9.72
CA ARG A 14 -51.05 -0.71 -9.34
C ARG A 14 -50.07 -0.39 -10.48
N ALA A 15 -50.53 -0.40 -11.73
CA ALA A 15 -49.68 -0.10 -12.89
C ALA A 15 -49.00 1.29 -12.88
N PRO A 16 -49.64 2.40 -12.47
CA PRO A 16 -48.99 3.72 -12.53
C PRO A 16 -47.91 3.91 -11.46
N GLN A 17 -48.03 3.25 -10.30
CA GLN A 17 -47.05 3.38 -9.20
C GLN A 17 -45.72 2.70 -9.52
N ILE A 18 -45.74 1.57 -10.24
CA ILE A 18 -44.53 0.83 -10.63
C ILE A 18 -43.78 1.59 -11.74
N CYS A 19 -44.48 2.17 -12.71
CA CYS A 19 -43.86 3.03 -13.73
C CYS A 19 -43.19 4.27 -13.13
N LEU A 20 -43.79 4.89 -12.08
CA LEU A 20 -43.23 6.08 -11.46
C LEU A 20 -41.91 5.79 -10.72
N ILE A 21 -41.79 4.62 -10.06
CA ILE A 21 -40.56 4.18 -9.38
C ILE A 21 -39.45 3.85 -10.38
N LEU A 22 -39.78 3.21 -11.51
CA LEU A 22 -38.81 2.91 -12.57
C LEU A 22 -38.33 4.18 -13.30
N LEU A 23 -39.18 5.19 -13.46
CA LEU A 23 -38.80 6.49 -14.00
C LEU A 23 -37.88 7.26 -13.02
N LEU A 24 -38.15 7.19 -11.72
CA LEU A 24 -37.33 7.81 -10.67
C LEU A 24 -35.94 7.16 -10.54
N LEU A 25 -35.81 5.84 -10.77
CA LEU A 25 -34.52 5.13 -10.81
C LEU A 25 -33.69 5.46 -12.06
N ALA A 26 -34.32 5.81 -13.19
CA ALA A 26 -33.64 6.15 -14.44
C ALA A 26 -33.10 7.60 -14.49
N LEU A 27 -33.49 8.46 -13.54
CA LEU A 27 -33.09 9.86 -13.44
C LEU A 27 -31.95 10.10 -12.43
N LEU A 28 -31.52 9.08 -11.69
CA LEU A 28 -30.33 9.16 -10.86
C LEU A 28 -29.08 9.03 -11.76
N PRO A 29 -28.18 10.02 -11.80
CA PRO A 29 -26.95 9.91 -12.56
C PRO A 29 -26.19 8.66 -12.09
N LEU A 30 -25.98 7.71 -12.99
CA LEU A 30 -25.26 6.48 -12.68
C LEU A 30 -23.84 6.86 -12.22
N PRO A 31 -23.31 6.24 -11.15
CA PRO A 31 -21.94 6.47 -10.70
C PRO A 31 -20.86 6.09 -11.73
N GLN A 32 -21.23 5.51 -12.87
CA GLN A 32 -20.33 4.98 -13.89
C GLN A 32 -19.36 6.03 -14.46
N VAL A 33 -19.81 7.25 -14.76
CA VAL A 33 -18.94 8.28 -15.35
C VAL A 33 -17.79 8.70 -14.42
N HIS A 34 -18.01 8.64 -13.09
CA HIS A 34 -16.95 8.94 -12.13
C HIS A 34 -16.03 7.74 -11.90
N ALA A 35 -16.57 6.51 -11.93
CA ALA A 35 -15.77 5.30 -11.83
C ALA A 35 -14.80 5.13 -13.00
N ASP A 36 -15.23 5.46 -14.23
CA ASP A 36 -14.39 5.38 -15.42
C ASP A 36 -13.22 6.38 -15.33
N LYS A 37 -13.49 7.63 -14.92
CA LYS A 37 -12.45 8.66 -14.74
C LYS A 37 -11.49 8.34 -13.58
N ALA A 38 -12.01 7.83 -12.47
CA ALA A 38 -11.19 7.40 -11.34
C ALA A 38 -10.24 6.29 -11.77
N SER A 39 -10.75 5.27 -12.45
CA SER A 39 -9.94 4.19 -13.02
C SER A 39 -8.84 4.72 -13.93
N ASP A 40 -9.17 5.61 -14.87
CA ASP A 40 -8.19 6.17 -15.81
C ASP A 40 -7.09 6.98 -15.12
N GLU A 41 -7.45 7.86 -14.16
CA GLU A 41 -6.46 8.63 -13.40
C GLU A 41 -5.56 7.74 -12.53
N PHE A 42 -6.13 6.68 -11.93
CA PHE A 42 -5.36 5.70 -11.18
C PHE A 42 -4.38 4.93 -12.08
N GLN A 43 -4.85 4.44 -13.24
CA GLN A 43 -3.99 3.72 -14.18
C GLN A 43 -2.87 4.61 -14.74
N LEU A 44 -3.16 5.89 -14.99
CA LEU A 44 -2.13 6.86 -15.36
C LEU A 44 -1.04 6.98 -14.28
N ALA A 45 -1.43 7.14 -13.01
CA ALA A 45 -0.48 7.23 -11.90
C ALA A 45 0.40 5.98 -11.79
N ILE A 46 -0.19 4.79 -11.94
CA ILE A 46 0.54 3.51 -11.97
C ILE A 46 1.48 3.42 -13.17
N GLY A 47 1.05 3.87 -14.35
CA GLY A 47 1.88 3.92 -15.55
C GLY A 47 3.12 4.81 -15.36
N LEU A 48 2.93 5.98 -14.77
CA LEU A 48 4.01 6.91 -14.45
C LEU A 48 4.99 6.31 -13.42
N TYR A 49 4.48 5.65 -12.38
CA TYR A 49 5.29 4.91 -11.41
C TYR A 49 6.15 3.84 -12.10
N LYS A 50 5.56 3.01 -12.95
CA LYS A 50 6.29 1.95 -13.69
C LYS A 50 7.37 2.49 -14.64
N GLN A 51 7.22 3.73 -15.10
CA GLN A 51 8.20 4.43 -15.95
C GLN A 51 9.25 5.21 -15.14
N ASN A 52 9.27 5.07 -13.81
CA ASN A 52 10.15 5.80 -12.91
C ASN A 52 9.98 7.34 -12.98
N ARG A 53 8.82 7.82 -13.44
CA ARG A 53 8.48 9.25 -13.49
C ARG A 53 7.90 9.69 -12.15
N TRP A 54 8.74 9.70 -11.12
CA TRP A 54 8.31 9.77 -9.73
C TRP A 54 7.56 11.05 -9.35
N GLU A 55 8.01 12.19 -9.87
CA GLU A 55 7.39 13.50 -9.62
C GLU A 55 5.96 13.52 -10.17
N LEU A 56 5.80 13.13 -11.44
CA LEU A 56 4.50 13.06 -12.11
C LEU A 56 3.59 12.01 -11.46
N ALA A 57 4.13 10.84 -11.10
CA ALA A 57 3.37 9.81 -10.40
C ALA A 57 2.85 10.33 -9.05
N THR A 58 3.69 11.05 -8.29
CA THR A 58 3.32 11.65 -7.00
C THR A 58 2.20 12.66 -7.15
N GLU A 59 2.31 13.58 -8.11
CA GLU A 59 1.28 14.57 -8.39
C GLU A 59 -0.05 13.87 -8.75
N THR A 60 0.01 12.88 -9.64
CA THR A 60 -1.16 12.15 -10.12
C THR A 60 -1.82 11.34 -9.01
N PHE A 61 -1.05 10.64 -8.17
CA PHE A 61 -1.61 9.94 -7.00
C PHE A 61 -2.25 10.90 -5.99
N ARG A 62 -1.64 12.05 -5.71
CA ARG A 62 -2.23 13.05 -4.79
C ARG A 62 -3.54 13.60 -5.35
N LYS A 63 -3.57 13.93 -6.64
CA LYS A 63 -4.78 14.38 -7.33
C LYS A 63 -5.88 13.32 -7.25
N TYR A 64 -5.54 12.08 -7.57
CA TYR A 64 -6.46 10.95 -7.47
C TYR A 64 -7.05 10.80 -6.07
N LEU A 65 -6.20 10.77 -5.03
CA LEU A 65 -6.63 10.62 -3.63
C LEU A 65 -7.50 11.79 -3.15
N LYS A 66 -7.30 12.99 -3.69
CA LYS A 66 -8.12 14.16 -3.40
C LYS A 66 -9.48 14.10 -4.10
N ASN A 67 -9.51 13.71 -5.37
CA ASN A 67 -10.71 13.75 -6.20
C ASN A 67 -11.64 12.55 -5.96
N TYR A 68 -11.07 11.40 -5.60
CA TYR A 68 -11.79 10.13 -5.48
C TYR A 68 -11.51 9.45 -4.12
N PRO A 69 -11.79 10.12 -2.98
CA PRO A 69 -11.40 9.63 -1.65
C PRO A 69 -12.09 8.33 -1.21
N THR A 70 -13.16 7.92 -1.88
CA THR A 70 -13.93 6.70 -1.58
C THR A 70 -13.78 5.61 -2.63
N ASP A 71 -12.92 5.80 -3.64
CA ASP A 71 -12.71 4.78 -4.68
C ASP A 71 -12.05 3.51 -4.12
N ALA A 72 -12.38 2.36 -4.68
CA ALA A 72 -11.84 1.06 -4.28
C ALA A 72 -10.29 0.99 -4.38
N SER A 73 -9.68 1.78 -5.25
CA SER A 73 -8.22 1.80 -5.46
C SER A 73 -7.48 2.75 -4.52
N VAL A 74 -8.18 3.51 -3.66
CA VAL A 74 -7.57 4.43 -2.68
C VAL A 74 -6.49 3.77 -1.80
N PRO A 75 -6.68 2.56 -1.23
CA PRO A 75 -5.63 1.91 -0.46
C PRO A 75 -4.37 1.69 -1.30
N LEU A 76 -4.54 1.22 -2.54
CA LEU A 76 -3.43 0.93 -3.44
C LEU A 76 -2.72 2.21 -3.90
N ALA A 77 -3.48 3.28 -4.18
CA ALA A 77 -2.94 4.60 -4.51
C ALA A 77 -2.12 5.19 -3.35
N LYS A 78 -2.56 5.05 -2.09
CA LYS A 78 -1.78 5.48 -0.92
C LYS A 78 -0.48 4.69 -0.77
N PHE A 79 -0.54 3.37 -0.96
CA PHE A 79 0.66 2.52 -0.92
C PHE A 79 1.67 2.95 -2.00
N TYR A 80 1.25 3.07 -3.26
CA TYR A 80 2.14 3.49 -4.34
C TYR A 80 2.62 4.94 -4.21
N LEU A 81 1.82 5.86 -3.64
CA LEU A 81 2.30 7.19 -3.29
C LEU A 81 3.47 7.09 -2.31
N GLY A 82 3.33 6.29 -1.25
CA GLY A 82 4.42 6.00 -0.32
C GLY A 82 5.68 5.48 -1.01
N LEU A 83 5.55 4.45 -1.87
CA LEU A 83 6.68 3.91 -2.64
C LEU A 83 7.31 4.95 -3.58
N THR A 84 6.50 5.78 -4.22
CA THR A 84 6.97 6.84 -5.12
C THR A 84 7.78 7.89 -4.36
N LEU A 85 7.38 8.19 -3.12
CA LEU A 85 8.12 9.10 -2.23
C LEU A 85 9.43 8.49 -1.74
N VAL A 86 9.48 7.17 -1.48
CA VAL A 86 10.75 6.46 -1.22
C VAL A 86 11.72 6.63 -2.39
N ASN A 87 11.25 6.42 -3.63
CA ASN A 87 12.09 6.55 -4.82
C ASN A 87 12.58 8.00 -5.06
N GLN A 88 11.85 9.00 -4.57
CA GLN A 88 12.29 10.41 -4.55
C GLN A 88 13.17 10.76 -3.36
N GLN A 89 13.53 9.80 -2.51
CA GLN A 89 14.28 10.01 -1.27
C GLN A 89 13.58 10.95 -0.27
N LYS A 90 12.26 11.12 -0.40
CA LYS A 90 11.41 11.90 0.51
C LYS A 90 11.00 11.04 1.70
N TYR A 91 11.98 10.47 2.42
CA TYR A 91 11.78 9.40 3.39
C TYR A 91 10.83 9.77 4.54
N ARG A 92 10.85 11.03 5.00
CA ARG A 92 9.93 11.50 6.05
C ARG A 92 8.49 11.41 5.60
N GLU A 93 8.19 11.98 4.43
CA GLU A 93 6.83 11.99 3.86
C GLU A 93 6.39 10.57 3.45
N ALA A 94 7.31 9.77 2.91
CA ALA A 94 7.06 8.36 2.60
C ALA A 94 6.66 7.57 3.85
N ARG A 95 7.43 7.70 4.94
CA ARG A 95 7.17 7.03 6.23
C ARG A 95 5.81 7.42 6.79
N GLU A 96 5.46 8.71 6.76
CA GLU A 96 4.15 9.20 7.21
C GLU A 96 3.00 8.64 6.37
N THR A 97 3.14 8.68 5.04
CA THR A 97 2.14 8.15 4.09
C THR A 97 1.92 6.65 4.28
N LEU A 98 3.00 5.87 4.42
CA LEU A 98 2.93 4.43 4.59
C LEU A 98 2.39 4.03 5.97
N ARG A 99 2.73 4.78 7.03
CA ARG A 99 2.15 4.57 8.37
C ARG A 99 0.64 4.81 8.37
N GLU A 100 0.17 5.83 7.67
CA GLU A 100 -1.26 6.07 7.54
C GLU A 100 -1.95 4.96 6.74
N PHE A 101 -1.33 4.48 5.66
CA PHE A 101 -1.80 3.29 4.95
C PHE A 101 -1.89 2.06 5.87
N ALA A 102 -0.84 1.75 6.63
CA ALA A 102 -0.80 0.60 7.52
C ALA A 102 -1.88 0.67 8.62
N LYS A 103 -2.11 1.87 9.17
CA LYS A 103 -3.15 2.13 10.16
C LYS A 103 -4.56 1.98 9.59
N GLN A 104 -4.81 2.52 8.40
CA GLN A 104 -6.15 2.50 7.80
C GLN A 104 -6.51 1.16 7.15
N TYR A 105 -5.52 0.40 6.66
CA TYR A 105 -5.74 -0.83 5.91
C TYR A 105 -4.94 -2.02 6.48
N PRO A 106 -5.19 -2.42 7.75
CA PRO A 106 -4.42 -3.47 8.43
C PRO A 106 -4.63 -4.88 7.87
N GLN A 107 -5.52 -5.07 6.90
CA GLN A 107 -5.77 -6.35 6.22
C GLN A 107 -5.38 -6.30 4.74
N ASN A 108 -4.75 -5.21 4.28
CA ASN A 108 -4.35 -5.08 2.89
C ASN A 108 -3.17 -6.01 2.58
N LYS A 109 -3.19 -6.66 1.41
CA LYS A 109 -2.12 -7.56 0.96
C LYS A 109 -0.73 -6.90 0.88
N ASN A 110 -0.66 -5.58 0.69
CA ASN A 110 0.60 -4.82 0.61
C ASN A 110 1.08 -4.31 1.98
N LEU A 111 0.40 -4.66 3.07
CA LEU A 111 0.78 -4.26 4.42
C LEU A 111 2.21 -4.69 4.80
N PRO A 112 2.67 -5.93 4.52
CA PRO A 112 4.03 -6.34 4.84
C PRO A 112 5.08 -5.45 4.15
N ASP A 113 4.92 -5.19 2.84
CA ASP A 113 5.77 -4.29 2.08
C ASP A 113 5.78 -2.88 2.66
N ALA A 114 4.61 -2.34 3.03
CA ALA A 114 4.52 -1.02 3.64
C ALA A 114 5.28 -0.94 4.98
N ILE A 115 5.15 -1.97 5.84
CA ILE A 115 5.84 -2.04 7.12
C ILE A 115 7.36 -2.12 6.94
N TYR A 116 7.83 -2.94 5.99
CA TYR A 116 9.25 -2.97 5.63
C TYR A 116 9.74 -1.58 5.17
N ARG A 117 9.01 -0.93 4.25
CA ARG A 117 9.39 0.40 3.73
C ARG A 117 9.36 1.49 4.80
N ILE A 118 8.50 1.38 5.80
CA ILE A 118 8.50 2.25 6.98
C ILE A 118 9.82 2.10 7.76
N ALA A 119 10.25 0.86 8.03
CA ALA A 119 11.50 0.58 8.72
C ALA A 119 12.72 1.08 7.92
N GLU A 120 12.72 0.83 6.61
CA GLU A 120 13.75 1.33 5.68
C GLU A 120 13.80 2.87 5.66
N CYS A 121 12.65 3.55 5.64
CA CYS A 121 12.62 5.01 5.75
C CYS A 121 13.19 5.50 7.08
N SER A 122 12.90 4.82 8.20
CA SER A 122 13.47 5.17 9.50
C SER A 122 14.99 4.98 9.53
N TYR A 123 15.49 3.92 8.90
CA TYR A 123 16.92 3.69 8.72
C TYR A 123 17.59 4.81 7.92
N LEU A 124 17.01 5.18 6.77
CA LEU A 124 17.53 6.21 5.87
C LEU A 124 17.43 7.63 6.45
N LEU A 125 16.55 7.83 7.44
CA LEU A 125 16.44 9.07 8.22
C LEU A 125 17.39 9.13 9.42
N ASP A 126 18.20 8.10 9.63
CA ASP A 126 19.06 7.93 10.82
C ASP A 126 18.27 7.87 12.15
N ASP A 127 16.99 7.54 12.09
CA ASP A 127 16.14 7.31 13.26
C ASP A 127 16.30 5.86 13.71
N LEU A 128 17.50 5.54 14.24
CA LEU A 128 17.89 4.18 14.59
C LEU A 128 16.96 3.57 15.65
N ALA A 129 16.35 4.39 16.50
CA ALA A 129 15.41 3.93 17.49
C ALA A 129 14.10 3.44 16.87
N ALA A 130 13.53 4.21 15.93
CA ALA A 130 12.37 3.77 15.19
C ALA A 130 12.70 2.57 14.29
N ALA A 131 13.82 2.61 13.58
CA ALA A 131 14.24 1.54 12.67
C ALA A 131 14.39 0.19 13.40
N GLU A 132 15.01 0.18 14.59
CA GLU A 132 15.17 -1.05 15.39
C GLU A 132 13.81 -1.65 15.73
N LYS A 133 12.87 -0.81 16.20
CA LYS A 133 11.52 -1.26 16.54
C LYS A 133 10.78 -1.79 15.31
N GLU A 134 10.83 -1.06 14.21
CA GLU A 134 10.05 -1.37 13.01
C GLU A 134 10.58 -2.60 12.26
N PHE A 135 11.90 -2.80 12.18
CA PHE A 135 12.46 -4.04 11.66
C PHE A 135 12.16 -5.24 12.57
N THR A 136 12.21 -5.05 13.89
CA THR A 136 11.82 -6.10 14.85
C THR A 136 10.36 -6.52 14.62
N ASP A 137 9.45 -5.54 14.50
CA ASP A 137 8.03 -5.79 14.28
C ASP A 137 7.79 -6.50 12.93
N PHE A 138 8.48 -6.06 11.86
CA PHE A 138 8.39 -6.68 10.54
C PHE A 138 8.85 -8.14 10.57
N LEU A 139 10.07 -8.41 11.06
CA LEU A 139 10.66 -9.75 11.09
C LEU A 139 9.90 -10.70 12.03
N LYS A 140 9.23 -10.18 13.06
CA LYS A 140 8.36 -10.98 13.95
C LYS A 140 7.02 -11.33 13.30
N GLN A 141 6.39 -10.37 12.61
CA GLN A 141 5.06 -10.56 12.01
C GLN A 141 5.11 -11.29 10.68
N TYR A 142 6.17 -11.08 9.90
CA TYR A 142 6.32 -11.63 8.55
C TYR A 142 7.66 -12.37 8.35
N PRO A 143 7.95 -13.40 9.17
CA PRO A 143 9.25 -14.08 9.22
C PRO A 143 9.61 -14.95 8.00
N ASN A 144 8.79 -14.93 6.95
CA ASN A 144 9.03 -15.63 5.68
C ASN A 144 8.68 -14.75 4.47
N HIS A 145 8.54 -13.43 4.68
CA HIS A 145 8.26 -12.51 3.58
C HIS A 145 9.50 -12.33 2.72
N ALA A 146 9.34 -12.13 1.41
CA ALA A 146 10.47 -11.97 0.49
C ALA A 146 11.43 -10.85 0.89
N LEU A 147 10.91 -9.78 1.52
CA LEU A 147 11.71 -8.65 2.00
C LEU A 147 12.53 -8.94 3.27
N GLU A 148 12.43 -10.14 3.87
CA GLU A 148 13.31 -10.52 4.99
C GLU A 148 14.80 -10.52 4.59
N GLU A 149 15.09 -10.85 3.32
CA GLU A 149 16.45 -10.84 2.75
C GLU A 149 17.11 -9.46 2.90
N TRP A 150 16.30 -8.41 2.73
CA TRP A 150 16.71 -7.01 2.86
C TRP A 150 16.61 -6.52 4.31
N ALA A 151 15.62 -7.00 5.06
CA ALA A 151 15.39 -6.57 6.43
C ALA A 151 16.48 -7.01 7.42
N TYR A 152 16.98 -8.25 7.32
CA TYR A 152 17.99 -8.75 8.26
C TYR A 152 19.32 -7.96 8.22
N PRO A 153 19.91 -7.65 7.05
CA PRO A 153 21.11 -6.82 6.96
C PRO A 153 20.90 -5.39 7.50
N TYR A 154 19.82 -4.71 7.09
CA TYR A 154 19.53 -3.37 7.60
C TYR A 154 19.32 -3.38 9.12
N PHE A 155 18.61 -4.39 9.65
CA PHE A 155 18.44 -4.53 11.08
C PHE A 155 19.76 -4.80 11.81
N GLY A 156 20.64 -5.61 11.22
CA GLY A 156 21.99 -5.85 11.74
C GLY A 156 22.80 -4.56 11.84
N ASP A 157 22.78 -3.74 10.78
CA ASP A 157 23.48 -2.45 10.79
C ASP A 157 22.88 -1.49 11.82
N VAL A 158 21.55 -1.40 11.93
CA VAL A 158 20.87 -0.62 12.99
C VAL A 158 21.35 -1.05 14.37
N LEU A 159 21.40 -2.35 14.65
CA LEU A 159 21.84 -2.89 15.94
C LEU A 159 23.31 -2.55 16.21
N LEU A 160 24.18 -2.71 15.21
CA LEU A 160 25.60 -2.42 15.31
C LEU A 160 25.86 -0.94 15.60
N ARG A 161 25.15 -0.05 14.89
CA ARG A 161 25.23 1.41 15.08
C ARG A 161 24.68 1.86 16.42
N ARG A 162 23.81 1.05 17.03
CA ARG A 162 23.32 1.22 18.41
C ARG A 162 24.17 0.53 19.48
N GLY A 163 25.33 -0.02 19.13
CA GLY A 163 26.25 -0.67 20.06
C GLY A 163 25.80 -2.06 20.54
N LYS A 164 24.86 -2.70 19.83
CA LYS A 164 24.32 -4.02 20.16
C LYS A 164 24.97 -5.10 19.28
N ALA A 165 26.30 -5.23 19.35
CA ALA A 165 27.09 -6.11 18.47
C ALA A 165 26.60 -7.57 18.50
N ASP A 166 26.36 -8.14 19.68
CA ASP A 166 25.81 -9.51 19.83
C ASP A 166 24.51 -9.76 19.04
N LEU A 167 23.62 -8.76 19.00
CA LEU A 167 22.36 -8.86 18.27
C LEU A 167 22.58 -8.64 16.77
N ALA A 168 23.49 -7.74 16.40
CA ALA A 168 23.86 -7.52 15.01
C ALA A 168 24.42 -8.79 14.37
N ILE A 169 25.35 -9.49 15.06
CA ILE A 169 25.91 -10.77 14.64
C ILE A 169 24.80 -11.78 14.32
N LYS A 170 23.82 -11.93 15.22
CA LYS A 170 22.68 -12.84 15.02
C LYS A 170 21.84 -12.45 13.80
N SER A 171 21.62 -11.15 13.58
CA SER A 171 20.84 -10.67 12.43
C SER A 171 21.56 -10.96 11.10
N PHE A 172 22.86 -10.66 11.01
CA PHE A 172 23.64 -10.93 9.80
C PHE A 172 23.80 -12.43 9.52
N GLN A 173 24.05 -13.25 10.56
CA GLN A 173 24.07 -14.71 10.42
C GLN A 173 22.74 -15.22 9.89
N ARG A 174 21.62 -14.73 10.41
CA ARG A 174 20.29 -15.12 9.94
C ARG A 174 20.05 -14.75 8.48
N SER A 175 20.53 -13.59 8.04
CA SER A 175 20.51 -13.20 6.62
C SER A 175 21.28 -14.22 5.77
N LEU A 176 22.52 -14.55 6.15
CA LEU A 176 23.40 -15.46 5.40
C LEU A 176 22.95 -16.92 5.42
N GLU A 177 22.32 -17.37 6.50
CA GLU A 177 21.74 -18.71 6.60
C GLU A 177 20.58 -18.89 5.61
N ARG A 178 19.70 -17.88 5.51
CA ARG A 178 18.49 -17.95 4.70
C ARG A 178 18.75 -17.59 3.24
N HIS A 179 19.66 -16.65 3.01
CA HIS A 179 19.95 -16.07 1.70
C HIS A 179 21.47 -16.06 1.42
N PRO A 180 22.15 -17.23 1.42
CA PRO A 180 23.61 -17.31 1.31
C PRO A 180 24.18 -16.76 0.00
N LYS A 181 23.34 -16.62 -1.03
CA LYS A 181 23.66 -16.03 -2.34
C LYS A 181 22.67 -14.92 -2.72
N GLY A 182 22.01 -14.34 -1.71
CA GLY A 182 21.06 -13.25 -1.90
C GLY A 182 21.75 -11.96 -2.34
N ALA A 183 20.95 -11.00 -2.80
CA ALA A 183 21.37 -9.64 -3.16
C ALA A 183 22.11 -8.93 -2.02
N MET A 184 21.83 -9.32 -0.78
CA MET A 184 22.40 -8.72 0.44
C MET A 184 23.50 -9.58 1.10
N ALA A 185 23.91 -10.69 0.49
CA ALA A 185 24.84 -11.63 1.13
C ALA A 185 26.22 -11.00 1.39
N GLU A 186 26.73 -10.19 0.46
CA GLU A 186 28.02 -9.50 0.64
C GLU A 186 27.95 -8.45 1.76
N ASP A 187 26.92 -7.61 1.73
CA ASP A 187 26.67 -6.60 2.77
C ASP A 187 26.51 -7.25 4.16
N ALA A 188 25.82 -8.39 4.24
CA ALA A 188 25.66 -9.14 5.48
C ALA A 188 26.99 -9.77 5.95
N GLN A 189 27.85 -10.27 5.06
CA GLN A 189 29.19 -10.75 5.42
C GLN A 189 30.06 -9.61 5.96
N PHE A 190 30.05 -8.47 5.29
CA PHE A 190 30.80 -7.29 5.73
C PHE A 190 30.30 -6.79 7.09
N GLY A 191 28.98 -6.69 7.28
CA GLY A 191 28.36 -6.31 8.54
C GLY A 191 28.68 -7.29 9.68
N LEU A 192 28.68 -8.60 9.39
CA LEU A 192 29.06 -9.63 10.35
C LEU A 192 30.53 -9.49 10.78
N ALA A 193 31.45 -9.35 9.83
CA ALA A 193 32.86 -9.13 10.12
C ALA A 193 33.07 -7.85 10.95
N SER A 194 32.40 -6.76 10.56
CA SER A 194 32.45 -5.49 11.30
C SER A 194 31.91 -5.60 12.71
N SER A 195 30.94 -6.48 12.95
CA SER A 195 30.37 -6.70 14.29
C SER A 195 31.37 -7.34 15.24
N TYR A 196 32.14 -8.33 14.78
CA TYR A 196 33.20 -8.97 15.59
C TYR A 196 34.39 -8.07 15.91
N LEU A 197 34.60 -6.99 15.13
CA LEU A 197 35.69 -6.03 15.37
C LEU A 197 35.34 -4.95 16.39
N ARG A 198 34.08 -4.88 16.83
CA ARG A 198 33.60 -3.89 17.82
C ARG A 198 33.50 -4.44 19.24
N ASP A 199 33.74 -5.74 19.42
CA ASP A 199 33.89 -6.40 20.73
C ASP A 199 35.32 -6.23 21.26
#